data_AF-A0A974BHK3-F1
#
_entry.id   AF-A0A974BHK3-F1
#
_cell.length_a   1.000
_cell.length_b   1.000
_cell.length_c   1.000
_cell.angle_alpha   90.00
_cell.angle_beta   90.00
_cell.angle_gamma   90.00
#
_symmetry.space_group_name_H-M   'P 1'
#
loop_
_entity.id
_entity.type
_entity.pdbx_description
1 polymer ?
#
loop_
_entity_poly.entity_id
_entity_poly.type
_entity_poly.pdbx_seq_one_letter_code
_entity_poly.pdbx_strand_id
1 'polypeptide(L)'
;MKRIKYYYSTMSRQVFLILLMFLVLARFVIFYEVIVFDINNYADSYNIGASILLYTVYLGTCLFFFFGHKLFYTDYNETEIIYYNRILRKKNIMRIEEISKAILGKRGISLYAANNENASLFIPFFRLGIVSPVGVDEFYKLLKTKNISIEKKFTKLPGHGSSRKAFSLIYSCLALLILASLTQSIALARAIFMSHP
;
A
#
# COMPACT_ATOMS: atom_id res chain seq x y z
N MET A 1 -15.40 19.67 1.96
CA MET A 1 -15.31 18.42 1.16
C MET A 1 -14.93 17.28 2.09
N LYS A 2 -15.63 16.15 2.02
CA LYS A 2 -15.30 14.93 2.76
C LYS A 2 -14.39 14.03 1.91
N ARG A 3 -13.64 13.13 2.54
CA ARG A 3 -12.63 12.30 1.87
C ARG A 3 -12.72 10.83 2.26
N ILE A 4 -12.78 9.96 1.25
CA ILE A 4 -12.55 8.53 1.39
C ILE A 4 -11.04 8.27 1.23
N LYS A 5 -10.41 7.89 2.34
CA LYS A 5 -8.98 7.54 2.38
C LYS A 5 -8.77 6.03 2.30
N TYR A 6 -7.55 5.64 1.95
CA TYR A 6 -7.07 4.26 2.11
C TYR A 6 -6.11 4.20 3.30
N TYR A 7 -6.14 3.09 4.02
CA TYR A 7 -5.25 2.78 5.14
C TYR A 7 -4.54 1.46 4.89
N TYR A 8 -3.53 1.18 5.70
CA TYR A 8 -2.91 -0.13 5.68
C TYR A 8 -3.90 -1.23 6.06
N SER A 9 -3.71 -2.38 5.44
CA SER A 9 -4.60 -3.51 5.63
C SER A 9 -4.48 -4.17 7.00
N THR A 10 -3.26 -4.27 7.52
CA THR A 10 -2.93 -4.93 8.77
C THR A 10 -1.65 -4.31 9.34
N MET A 11 -1.52 -4.26 10.67
CA MET A 11 -0.29 -3.83 11.34
C MET A 11 0.89 -4.76 11.03
N SER A 12 0.65 -6.07 10.98
CA SER A 12 1.66 -7.08 10.62
C SER A 12 2.34 -6.80 9.28
N ARG A 13 1.59 -6.35 8.26
CA ARG A 13 2.17 -5.98 6.96
C ARG A 13 3.05 -4.74 7.05
N GLN A 14 2.68 -3.76 7.88
CA GLN A 14 3.53 -2.58 8.11
C GLN A 14 4.84 -2.96 8.78
N VAL A 15 4.76 -3.74 9.87
CA VAL A 15 5.95 -4.21 10.60
C VAL A 15 6.87 -5.01 9.68
N PHE A 16 6.32 -5.94 8.90
CA PHE A 16 7.08 -6.69 7.91
C PHE A 16 7.83 -5.78 6.93
N LEU A 17 7.14 -4.80 6.31
CA LEU A 17 7.78 -3.88 5.37
C LEU A 17 8.86 -3.01 6.03
N ILE A 18 8.64 -2.56 7.28
CA ILE A 18 9.62 -1.78 8.05
C ILE A 18 10.88 -2.60 8.32
N LEU A 19 10.72 -3.83 8.83
CA LEU A 19 11.85 -4.73 9.08
C LEU A 19 12.61 -5.05 7.79
N LEU A 20 11.89 -5.21 6.67
CA LEU A 20 12.52 -5.47 5.38
C LEU A 20 13.30 -4.25 4.86
N MET A 21 12.80 -3.04 5.07
CA MET A 21 13.57 -1.81 4.80
C MET A 21 14.83 -1.74 5.67
N PHE A 22 14.74 -2.05 6.97
CA PHE A 22 15.92 -2.08 7.83
C PHE A 22 16.93 -3.15 7.42
N LEU A 23 16.48 -4.33 6.97
CA LEU A 23 17.37 -5.38 6.47
C LEU A 23 18.14 -4.90 5.23
N VAL A 24 17.44 -4.25 4.30
CA VAL A 24 18.09 -3.67 3.11
C VAL A 24 19.09 -2.59 3.49
N LEU A 25 18.76 -1.72 4.46
CA LEU A 25 19.70 -0.70 4.96
C LEU A 25 20.92 -1.33 5.63
N ALA A 26 20.75 -2.37 6.44
CA ALA A 26 21.88 -3.09 7.05
C ALA A 26 22.80 -3.71 5.98
N ARG A 27 22.23 -4.21 4.87
CA ARG A 27 23.02 -4.71 3.73
C ARG A 27 23.82 -3.61 3.05
N PHE A 28 23.27 -2.40 2.90
CA PHE A 28 24.03 -1.27 2.39
C PHE A 28 25.23 -0.92 3.28
N VAL A 29 25.07 -0.98 4.61
CA VAL A 29 26.19 -0.77 5.55
C VAL A 29 27.28 -1.82 5.33
N ILE A 30 26.91 -3.10 5.22
CA ILE A 30 27.90 -4.17 4.94
C ILE A 30 28.63 -3.92 3.63
N PHE A 31 27.92 -3.57 2.54
CA PHE A 31 28.59 -3.29 1.26
C PHE A 31 29.53 -2.10 1.34
N TYR A 32 29.14 -1.06 2.08
CA TYR A 32 29.99 0.09 2.33
C TYR A 32 31.26 -0.30 3.08
N GLU A 33 31.14 -1.07 4.17
CA GLU A 33 32.29 -1.57 4.93
C GLU A 33 33.22 -2.46 4.09
N VAL A 34 32.67 -3.35 3.26
CA VAL A 34 33.46 -4.20 2.36
C VAL A 34 34.28 -3.37 1.36
N ILE A 35 33.71 -2.30 0.82
CA ILE A 35 34.41 -1.40 -0.11
C ILE A 35 35.49 -0.60 0.62
N VAL A 36 35.20 -0.08 1.81
CA VAL A 36 36.11 0.83 2.55
C VAL A 36 37.28 0.08 3.17
N PHE A 37 37.03 -1.09 3.75
CA PHE A 37 38.06 -1.89 4.42
C PHE A 37 38.76 -2.89 3.50
N ASP A 38 38.41 -2.90 2.21
CA ASP A 38 38.96 -3.79 1.19
C ASP A 38 39.07 -5.26 1.64
N ILE A 39 37.95 -5.77 2.16
CA ILE A 39 37.93 -7.06 2.85
C ILE A 39 38.17 -8.18 1.84
N ASN A 40 39.34 -8.82 1.89
CA ASN A 40 39.68 -10.03 1.12
C ASN A 40 39.47 -9.89 -0.40
N ASN A 41 39.68 -8.72 -1.01
CA ASN A 41 39.37 -8.44 -2.42
C ASN A 41 37.94 -8.86 -2.82
N TYR A 42 36.98 -8.83 -1.88
CA TYR A 42 35.58 -9.18 -2.17
C TYR A 42 34.96 -8.24 -3.20
N ALA A 43 35.48 -7.02 -3.30
CA ALA A 43 35.08 -6.04 -4.30
C ALA A 43 35.36 -6.50 -5.74
N ASP A 44 36.43 -7.27 -5.95
CA ASP A 44 36.83 -7.76 -7.28
C ASP A 44 36.19 -9.11 -7.63
N SER A 45 35.92 -9.95 -6.62
CA SER A 45 35.33 -11.27 -6.81
C SER A 45 33.79 -11.26 -6.87
N TYR A 46 33.15 -10.25 -6.28
CA TYR A 46 31.70 -10.08 -6.28
C TYR A 46 31.32 -8.79 -6.99
N ASN A 47 30.31 -8.81 -7.86
CA ASN A 47 29.83 -7.59 -8.51
C ASN A 47 29.02 -6.74 -7.51
N ILE A 48 29.74 -5.98 -6.67
CA ILE A 48 29.14 -5.14 -5.63
C ILE A 48 28.26 -4.06 -6.26
N GLY A 49 28.64 -3.51 -7.41
CA GLY A 49 27.83 -2.52 -8.14
C GLY A 49 26.43 -3.05 -8.51
N ALA A 50 26.37 -4.27 -9.07
CA ALA A 50 25.10 -4.92 -9.39
C ALA A 50 24.29 -5.24 -8.13
N SER A 51 24.96 -5.62 -7.05
CA SER A 51 24.31 -5.90 -5.76
C SER A 51 23.68 -4.64 -5.18
N ILE A 52 24.41 -3.51 -5.12
CA ILE A 52 23.89 -2.22 -4.67
C ILE A 52 22.65 -1.83 -5.47
N LEU A 53 22.69 -1.92 -6.80
CA LEU A 53 21.55 -1.58 -7.66
C LEU A 53 20.31 -2.43 -7.34
N LEU A 54 20.50 -3.74 -7.16
CA LEU A 54 19.43 -4.67 -6.82
C LEU A 54 18.79 -4.32 -5.45
N TYR A 55 19.61 -4.04 -4.43
CA TYR A 55 19.10 -3.64 -3.12
C TYR A 55 18.43 -2.26 -3.16
N THR A 56 18.85 -1.34 -4.04
CA THR A 56 18.17 -0.06 -4.27
C THR A 56 16.77 -0.28 -4.86
N VAL A 57 16.64 -1.18 -5.84
CA VAL A 57 15.33 -1.56 -6.42
C VAL A 57 14.43 -2.18 -5.35
N TYR A 58 14.97 -3.02 -4.47
CA TYR A 58 14.21 -3.58 -3.34
C TYR A 58 13.74 -2.52 -2.37
N LEU A 59 14.61 -1.58 -1.98
CA LEU A 59 14.23 -0.46 -1.10
C LEU A 59 13.12 0.39 -1.73
N GLY A 60 13.28 0.75 -3.01
CA GLY A 60 12.27 1.52 -3.76
C GLY A 60 10.92 0.80 -3.83
N THR A 61 10.95 -0.52 -4.06
CA THR A 61 9.75 -1.36 -4.06
C THR A 61 9.07 -1.38 -2.69
N CYS A 62 9.84 -1.50 -1.61
CA CYS A 62 9.30 -1.45 -0.25
C CYS A 62 8.64 -0.11 0.07
N LEU A 63 9.31 1.00 -0.25
CA LEU A 63 8.79 2.35 -0.08
C LEU A 63 7.50 2.54 -0.88
N PHE A 64 7.45 2.04 -2.11
CA PHE A 64 6.25 2.08 -2.95
C PHE A 64 5.08 1.32 -2.31
N PHE A 65 5.29 0.09 -1.82
CA PHE A 65 4.22 -0.66 -1.16
C PHE A 65 3.83 -0.09 0.20
N PHE A 66 4.77 0.58 0.87
CA PHE A 66 4.52 1.27 2.13
C PHE A 66 3.65 2.51 1.88
N PHE A 67 4.12 3.48 1.09
CA PHE A 67 3.43 4.76 0.90
C PHE A 67 2.36 4.76 -0.20
N GLY A 68 2.32 3.77 -1.08
CA GLY A 68 1.52 3.81 -2.31
C GLY A 68 0.01 3.93 -2.07
N HIS A 69 -0.50 3.47 -0.93
CA HIS A 69 -1.92 3.65 -0.57
C HIS A 69 -2.32 5.13 -0.42
N LYS A 70 -1.38 6.02 -0.03
CA LYS A 70 -1.63 7.47 0.09
C LYS A 70 -1.79 8.17 -1.26
N LEU A 71 -1.42 7.52 -2.35
CA LEU A 71 -1.50 8.07 -3.71
C LEU A 71 -2.91 7.97 -4.30
N PHE A 72 -3.84 7.32 -3.59
CA PHE A 72 -5.23 7.18 -3.98
C PHE A 72 -6.14 7.79 -2.91
N TYR A 73 -7.16 8.51 -3.33
CA TYR A 73 -8.25 8.96 -2.45
C TYR A 73 -9.43 9.41 -3.30
N THR A 74 -10.60 9.48 -2.68
CA THR A 74 -11.80 10.07 -3.29
C THR A 74 -12.24 11.26 -2.46
N ASP A 75 -12.40 12.42 -3.07
CA ASP A 75 -13.05 13.58 -2.45
C ASP A 75 -14.48 13.67 -2.93
N TYR A 76 -15.38 14.07 -2.05
CA TYR A 76 -16.79 14.25 -2.39
C TYR A 76 -17.43 15.38 -1.56
N ASN A 77 -18.43 16.02 -2.15
CA ASN A 77 -19.30 17.00 -1.52
C ASN A 77 -20.73 16.73 -1.99
N GLU A 78 -21.64 17.69 -1.85
CA GLU A 78 -23.04 17.51 -2.26
C GLU A 78 -23.28 17.64 -3.77
N THR A 79 -22.29 18.09 -4.54
CA THR A 79 -22.41 18.41 -5.97
C THR A 79 -21.62 17.46 -6.85
N GLU A 80 -20.43 17.03 -6.43
CA GLU A 80 -19.49 16.25 -7.21
C GLU A 80 -18.72 15.22 -6.39
N ILE A 81 -18.23 14.21 -7.10
CA ILE A 81 -17.38 13.15 -6.60
C ILE A 81 -16.14 13.09 -7.48
N ILE A 82 -14.97 13.07 -6.85
CA ILE A 82 -13.70 13.09 -7.53
C ILE A 82 -12.83 11.94 -7.04
N TYR A 83 -12.51 11.01 -7.92
CA TYR A 83 -11.51 9.98 -7.68
C TYR A 83 -10.13 10.44 -8.16
N TYR A 84 -9.14 10.38 -7.28
CA TYR A 84 -7.74 10.70 -7.59
C TYR A 84 -6.89 9.44 -7.64
N ASN A 85 -6.15 9.29 -8.74
CA ASN A 85 -5.06 8.36 -8.90
C ASN A 85 -3.77 9.14 -9.18
N ARG A 86 -3.00 9.43 -8.14
CA ARG A 86 -1.76 10.20 -8.28
C ARG A 86 -0.64 9.43 -8.98
N ILE A 87 -0.69 8.10 -8.99
CA ILE A 87 0.29 7.26 -9.70
C ILE A 87 0.20 7.52 -11.21
N LEU A 88 -1.03 7.47 -11.76
CA LEU A 88 -1.25 7.69 -13.19
C LEU A 88 -1.54 9.17 -13.54
N ARG A 89 -1.49 10.06 -12.54
CA ARG A 89 -1.92 11.47 -12.66
C ARG A 89 -3.34 11.61 -13.26
N LYS A 90 -4.21 10.63 -13.01
CA LYS A 90 -5.59 10.61 -13.50
C LYS A 90 -6.56 11.11 -12.43
N LYS A 91 -7.52 11.92 -12.86
CA LYS A 91 -8.63 12.44 -12.05
C LYS A 91 -9.92 12.13 -12.79
N ASN A 92 -10.84 11.42 -12.13
CA ASN A 92 -12.16 11.15 -12.69
C ASN A 92 -13.19 11.90 -11.83
N ILE A 93 -14.04 12.69 -12.48
CA ILE A 93 -15.04 13.53 -11.84
C ILE A 93 -16.42 13.07 -12.29
N MET A 94 -17.37 13.04 -11.39
CA MET A 94 -18.78 12.77 -11.68
C MET A 94 -19.64 13.69 -10.82
N ARG A 95 -20.65 14.35 -11.42
CA ARG A 95 -21.61 15.13 -10.66
C ARG A 95 -22.63 14.22 -10.00
N ILE A 96 -23.09 14.59 -8.81
CA ILE A 96 -24.05 13.77 -8.05
C ILE A 96 -25.40 13.69 -8.75
N GLU A 97 -25.83 14.78 -9.38
CA GLU A 97 -27.09 14.86 -10.12
C GLU A 97 -27.14 13.91 -11.32
N GLU A 98 -25.98 13.55 -11.88
CA GLU A 98 -25.87 12.62 -13.01
C GLU A 98 -26.00 11.15 -12.58
N ILE A 99 -25.93 10.85 -11.28
CA ILE A 99 -25.93 9.48 -10.76
C ILE A 99 -27.36 8.95 -10.66
N SER A 100 -27.67 7.92 -11.44
CA SER A 100 -28.95 7.21 -11.34
C SER A 100 -28.88 6.04 -10.36
N LYS A 101 -27.76 5.31 -10.37
CA LYS A 101 -27.58 4.07 -9.61
C LYS A 101 -26.17 3.92 -9.06
N ALA A 102 -26.06 3.43 -7.83
CA ALA A 102 -24.81 3.05 -7.20
C ALA A 102 -24.82 1.56 -6.82
N ILE A 103 -23.80 0.82 -7.26
CA ILE A 103 -23.61 -0.59 -6.91
C ILE A 103 -22.40 -0.72 -5.98
N LEU A 104 -22.67 -1.08 -4.72
CA LEU A 104 -21.66 -1.40 -3.72
C LEU A 104 -21.28 -2.87 -3.87
N GLY A 105 -20.29 -3.14 -4.73
CA GLY A 105 -19.77 -4.46 -5.03
C GLY A 105 -18.71 -4.96 -4.06
N LYS A 106 -18.17 -6.16 -4.29
CA LYS A 106 -17.09 -6.74 -3.45
C LYS A 106 -15.72 -6.06 -3.67
N ARG A 107 -15.50 -5.43 -4.83
CA ARG A 107 -14.22 -4.82 -5.23
C ARG A 107 -14.19 -3.30 -5.07
N GLY A 108 -15.35 -2.65 -4.93
CA GLY A 108 -15.48 -1.20 -4.96
C GLY A 108 -16.93 -0.75 -5.12
N ILE A 109 -17.10 0.57 -5.27
CA ILE A 109 -18.37 1.23 -5.55
C ILE A 109 -18.38 1.64 -7.02
N SER A 110 -19.35 1.15 -7.77
CA SER A 110 -19.59 1.56 -9.16
C SER A 110 -20.75 2.55 -9.21
N LEU A 111 -20.55 3.70 -9.82
CA LEU A 111 -21.57 4.73 -10.05
C LEU A 111 -21.95 4.76 -11.53
N TYR A 112 -23.24 4.77 -11.80
CA TYR A 112 -23.82 4.74 -13.14
C TYR A 112 -24.61 6.01 -13.39
N ALA A 113 -24.47 6.56 -14.60
CA ALA A 113 -25.35 7.60 -15.10
C ALA A 113 -26.61 6.98 -15.72
N ALA A 114 -27.70 7.75 -15.82
CA ALA A 114 -29.01 7.27 -16.28
C ALA A 114 -28.98 6.46 -17.59
N ASN A 115 -28.14 6.88 -18.55
CA ASN A 115 -28.09 6.28 -19.88
C ASN A 115 -26.81 5.47 -20.16
N ASN A 116 -26.00 5.20 -19.15
CA ASN A 116 -24.74 4.47 -19.32
C ASN A 116 -24.85 3.03 -18.81
N GLU A 117 -24.64 2.06 -19.69
CA GLU A 117 -24.50 0.64 -19.30
C GLU A 117 -23.22 0.39 -18.48
N ASN A 118 -22.18 1.18 -18.74
CA ASN A 118 -20.89 1.09 -18.05
C ASN A 118 -20.80 2.04 -16.86
N ALA A 119 -20.06 1.62 -15.82
CA ALA A 119 -19.82 2.45 -14.65
C ALA A 119 -19.05 3.73 -15.06
N SER A 120 -19.66 4.89 -14.85
CA SER A 120 -19.08 6.20 -15.17
C SER A 120 -17.98 6.57 -14.18
N LEU A 121 -18.11 6.13 -12.92
CA LEU A 121 -17.05 6.24 -11.92
C LEU A 121 -16.95 4.94 -11.11
N PHE A 122 -15.72 4.47 -10.89
CA PHE A 122 -15.45 3.32 -10.03
C PHE A 122 -14.49 3.69 -8.91
N ILE A 123 -14.94 3.51 -7.66
CA ILE A 123 -14.15 3.72 -6.45
C ILE A 123 -13.73 2.35 -5.89
N PRO A 124 -12.48 1.91 -6.10
CA PRO A 124 -12.01 0.62 -5.64
C PRO A 124 -11.88 0.57 -4.12
N PHE A 125 -12.18 -0.57 -3.49
CA PHE A 125 -11.96 -0.79 -2.06
C PHE A 125 -10.51 -1.15 -1.72
N PHE A 126 -9.76 -1.65 -2.71
CA PHE A 126 -8.39 -2.10 -2.55
C PHE A 126 -7.45 -1.35 -3.50
N ARG A 127 -6.56 -0.53 -2.95
CA ARG A 127 -5.51 0.22 -3.68
C ARG A 127 -4.26 0.32 -2.85
N LEU A 128 -3.43 -0.73 -2.87
CA LEU A 128 -2.24 -0.92 -2.00
C LEU A 128 -2.53 -0.88 -0.48
N GLY A 129 -3.75 -0.53 -0.09
CA GLY A 129 -4.35 -0.58 1.23
C GLY A 129 -5.85 -0.89 1.13
N ILE A 130 -6.58 -0.63 2.21
CA ILE A 130 -8.03 -0.85 2.33
C ILE A 130 -8.72 0.50 2.51
N VAL A 131 -9.88 0.67 1.90
CA VAL A 131 -10.72 1.85 2.04
C VAL A 131 -11.19 2.09 3.50
N SER A 132 -11.31 3.36 3.88
CA SER A 132 -11.86 3.79 5.17
C SER A 132 -13.33 3.38 5.33
N PRO A 133 -13.71 2.63 6.40
CA PRO A 133 -15.11 2.34 6.69
C PRO A 133 -15.94 3.61 6.93
N VAL A 134 -15.38 4.56 7.69
CA VAL A 134 -16.04 5.83 8.03
C VAL A 134 -16.29 6.64 6.75
N GLY A 135 -15.29 6.76 5.88
CA GLY A 135 -15.42 7.50 4.64
C GLY A 135 -16.47 6.89 3.70
N VAL A 136 -16.56 5.55 3.64
CA VAL A 136 -17.57 4.84 2.84
C VAL A 136 -18.97 4.97 3.46
N ASP A 137 -19.11 4.90 4.78
CA ASP A 137 -20.41 5.05 5.46
C ASP A 137 -20.98 6.47 5.29
N GLU A 138 -20.16 7.50 5.45
CA GLU A 138 -20.56 8.88 5.18
C GLU A 138 -20.94 9.10 3.71
N PHE A 139 -20.18 8.51 2.78
CA PHE A 139 -20.48 8.57 1.36
C PHE A 139 -21.81 7.85 1.03
N TYR A 140 -22.06 6.70 1.65
CA TYR A 140 -23.32 5.98 1.52
C TYR A 140 -24.52 6.80 2.04
N LYS A 141 -24.36 7.50 3.16
CA LYS A 141 -25.40 8.42 3.69
C LYS A 141 -25.72 9.54 2.70
N LEU A 142 -24.70 10.14 2.09
CA LEU A 142 -24.89 11.17 1.07
C LEU A 142 -25.71 10.66 -0.13
N LEU A 143 -25.38 9.48 -0.66
CA LEU A 143 -26.11 8.90 -1.78
C LEU A 143 -27.59 8.65 -1.43
N LYS A 144 -27.86 8.20 -0.20
CA LYS A 144 -29.23 8.03 0.30
C LYS A 144 -29.99 9.34 0.40
N THR A 145 -29.37 10.40 0.93
CA THR A 145 -30.01 11.71 1.05
C THR A 145 -30.41 12.30 -0.30
N LYS A 146 -29.69 11.94 -1.36
CA LYS A 146 -30.00 12.36 -2.74
C LYS A 146 -30.96 11.41 -3.47
N ASN A 147 -31.60 10.46 -2.77
CA ASN A 147 -32.53 9.48 -3.32
C ASN A 147 -31.97 8.64 -4.48
N ILE A 148 -30.65 8.41 -4.51
CA ILE A 148 -30.00 7.57 -5.52
C ILE A 148 -30.31 6.09 -5.22
N SER A 149 -30.58 5.29 -6.25
CA SER A 149 -30.82 3.85 -6.11
C SER A 149 -29.52 3.12 -5.74
N ILE A 150 -29.50 2.43 -4.59
CA ILE A 150 -28.31 1.77 -4.06
C ILE A 150 -28.50 0.25 -3.97
N GLU A 151 -27.63 -0.50 -4.65
CA GLU A 151 -27.58 -1.95 -4.59
C GLU A 151 -26.34 -2.42 -3.81
N LYS A 152 -26.54 -3.05 -2.64
CA LYS A 152 -25.44 -3.52 -1.78
C LYS A 152 -25.22 -5.03 -1.92
N LYS A 153 -24.05 -5.45 -2.40
CA LYS A 153 -23.69 -6.86 -2.65
C LYS A 153 -22.87 -7.51 -1.53
N PHE A 154 -22.76 -6.87 -0.37
CA PHE A 154 -22.00 -7.39 0.77
C PHE A 154 -22.63 -7.01 2.10
N THR A 155 -22.48 -7.89 3.11
CA THR A 155 -22.92 -7.62 4.49
C THR A 155 -21.88 -6.80 5.24
N LYS A 156 -20.62 -7.25 5.24
CA LYS A 156 -19.44 -6.57 5.81
C LYS A 156 -18.59 -5.92 4.72
N LEU A 157 -18.06 -4.74 5.02
CA LEU A 157 -17.19 -4.00 4.08
C LEU A 157 -15.98 -4.87 3.69
N PRO A 158 -15.74 -5.12 2.39
CA PRO A 158 -14.62 -5.91 1.94
C PRO A 158 -13.30 -5.39 2.51
N GLY A 159 -12.49 -6.30 3.03
CA GLY A 159 -11.24 -5.97 3.71
C GLY A 159 -11.29 -6.00 5.24
N HIS A 160 -12.48 -6.04 5.84
CA HIS A 160 -12.67 -6.02 7.31
C HIS A 160 -13.25 -7.35 7.85
N GLY A 161 -13.19 -8.42 7.06
CA GLY A 161 -13.68 -9.76 7.42
C GLY A 161 -12.61 -10.68 8.03
N SER A 162 -13.03 -11.86 8.49
CA SER A 162 -12.16 -12.85 9.18
C SER A 162 -11.02 -13.40 8.31
N SER A 163 -11.20 -13.46 6.98
CA SER A 163 -10.17 -13.95 6.04
C SER A 163 -8.87 -13.17 6.09
N ARG A 164 -8.88 -11.93 6.62
CA ARG A 164 -7.67 -11.12 6.82
C ARG A 164 -6.80 -11.59 7.98
N LYS A 165 -7.34 -12.39 8.92
CA LYS A 165 -6.56 -12.93 10.04
C LYS A 165 -5.44 -13.85 9.56
N ALA A 166 -5.72 -14.69 8.56
CA ALA A 166 -4.72 -15.57 7.95
C ALA A 166 -3.58 -14.78 7.28
N PHE A 167 -3.91 -13.74 6.49
CA PHE A 167 -2.90 -12.86 5.91
C PHE A 167 -2.06 -12.17 6.97
N SER A 168 -2.67 -11.76 8.09
CA SER A 168 -1.93 -11.15 9.19
C SER A 168 -0.90 -12.12 9.79
N LEU A 169 -1.28 -13.40 9.96
CA LEU A 169 -0.39 -14.43 10.50
C LEU A 169 0.80 -14.69 9.56
N ILE A 170 0.55 -14.78 8.25
CA ILE A 170 1.61 -14.93 7.24
C ILE A 170 2.61 -13.78 7.32
N TYR A 171 2.12 -12.53 7.35
CA TYR A 171 3.01 -11.36 7.46
C TYR A 171 3.76 -11.32 8.79
N SER A 172 3.16 -11.77 9.90
CA SER A 172 3.86 -11.89 11.17
C SER A 172 4.99 -12.93 11.12
N CYS A 173 4.75 -14.09 10.50
CA CYS A 173 5.80 -15.10 10.32
C CYS A 173 6.95 -14.57 9.45
N LEU A 174 6.62 -13.94 8.33
CA LEU A 174 7.60 -13.28 7.47
C LEU A 174 8.39 -12.18 8.22
N ALA A 175 7.71 -11.39 9.05
CA ALA A 175 8.37 -10.36 9.87
C ALA A 175 9.40 -10.97 10.83
N LEU A 176 9.10 -12.11 11.46
CA LEU A 176 10.03 -12.81 12.33
C LEU A 176 11.25 -13.35 11.57
N LEU A 177 11.05 -13.91 10.37
CA LEU A 177 12.14 -14.39 9.52
C LEU A 177 13.07 -13.25 9.09
N ILE A 178 12.48 -12.11 8.68
CA ILE A 178 13.25 -10.92 8.33
C ILE A 178 13.98 -10.36 9.56
N LEU A 179 13.34 -10.37 10.74
CA LEU A 179 14.00 -9.94 11.98
C LEU A 179 15.23 -10.78 12.28
N ALA A 180 15.15 -12.12 12.15
CA ALA A 180 16.29 -13.00 12.35
C ALA A 180 17.44 -12.69 11.37
N SER A 181 17.11 -12.50 10.08
CA SER A 181 18.09 -12.13 9.06
C SER A 181 18.71 -10.74 9.29
N LEU A 182 17.91 -9.80 9.80
CA LEU A 182 18.36 -8.46 10.17
C LEU A 182 19.36 -8.52 11.32
N THR A 183 19.07 -9.27 12.38
CA THR A 183 19.98 -9.44 13.51
C THR A 183 21.32 -10.01 13.08
N GLN A 184 21.32 -11.03 12.20
CA GLN A 184 22.56 -11.58 11.63
C GLN A 184 23.33 -10.53 10.81
N SER A 185 22.64 -9.75 9.99
CA SER A 185 23.27 -8.72 9.16
C SER A 185 23.89 -7.60 9.99
N ILE A 186 23.19 -7.14 11.05
CA ILE A 186 23.72 -6.14 11.97
C ILE A 186 24.93 -6.68 12.74
N ALA A 187 24.87 -7.93 13.21
CA ALA A 187 25.98 -8.55 13.92
C ALA A 187 27.23 -8.66 13.03
N LEU A 188 27.05 -9.02 11.76
CA LEU A 188 28.13 -9.08 10.77
C LEU A 188 28.73 -7.69 10.52
N ALA A 189 27.90 -6.67 10.25
CA ALA A 189 28.38 -5.31 10.05
C ALA A 189 29.21 -4.82 11.24
N ARG A 190 28.69 -5.02 12.46
CA ARG A 190 29.42 -4.68 13.69
C ARG A 190 30.75 -5.43 13.79
N ALA A 191 30.79 -6.73 13.48
CA ALA A 191 32.02 -7.51 13.57
C ALA A 191 33.07 -7.02 12.57
N ILE A 192 32.66 -6.71 11.35
CA ILE A 192 33.53 -6.11 10.32
C ILE A 192 34.09 -4.77 10.81
N PHE A 193 33.22 -3.86 11.24
CA PHE A 193 33.64 -2.56 11.76
C PHE A 193 34.60 -2.66 12.96
N MET A 194 34.34 -3.57 13.90
CA MET A 194 35.21 -3.74 15.08
C MET A 194 36.56 -4.41 14.76
N SER A 195 36.67 -5.13 13.64
CA SER A 195 37.91 -5.77 13.22
C SER A 195 38.82 -4.86 12.38
N HIS A 196 38.29 -3.74 11.89
CA HIS A 196 38.98 -2.81 11.01
C HIS A 196 38.74 -1.37 11.52
N PRO A 197 39.56 -0.89 12.48
CA PRO A 197 39.47 0.48 13.01
C PRO A 197 39.99 1.54 12.03
#